data_AF-A0A0K9GIK1-F1
#
_entry.id   AF-A0A0K9GIK1-F1
#
_cell.length_a   1.000
_cell.length_b   1.000
_cell.length_c   1.000
_cell.angle_alpha   90.00
_cell.angle_beta   90.00
_cell.angle_gamma   90.00
#
_symmetry.space_group_name_H-M   'P 1'
#
loop_
_entity.id
_entity.type
_entity.pdbx_description
1 polymer ?
#
loop_
_entity_poly.entity_id
_entity_poly.type
_entity_poly.pdbx_seq_one_letter_code
_entity_poly.pdbx_strand_id
1 'polypeptide(L)'
;MRSNTAYEAQTSFASVLKETISEINTAQNASSDLTQKLALGQDVSLEDVMITAQKASITLEAAMQFRNKAIEAYQEMMRISM
;
A
#
# COMPACT_ATOMS: atom_id res chain seq x y z
N MET A 1 -3.00 20.19 26.06
CA MET A 1 -2.40 19.48 24.91
C MET A 1 -2.35 18.01 25.31
N ARG A 2 -3.26 17.19 24.79
CA ARG A 2 -3.48 15.81 25.27
C ARG A 2 -2.45 14.88 24.64
N SER A 3 -1.81 14.09 25.49
CA SER A 3 -0.93 12.98 25.18
C SER A 3 -1.64 11.97 24.28
N ASN A 4 -1.21 11.83 23.03
CA ASN A 4 -1.55 10.68 22.20
C ASN A 4 -1.04 9.44 22.94
N THR A 5 -1.97 8.62 23.44
CA THR A 5 -1.61 7.38 24.13
C THR A 5 -1.07 6.37 23.11
N ALA A 6 -0.14 5.49 23.52
CA ALA A 6 0.41 4.42 22.68
C ALA A 6 -0.67 3.60 21.93
N TYR A 7 -1.83 3.44 22.56
CA TYR A 7 -2.99 2.75 22.01
C TYR A 7 -3.64 3.49 20.84
N GLU A 8 -3.87 4.80 20.95
CA GLU A 8 -4.41 5.63 19.83
C GLU A 8 -3.44 5.65 18.64
N ALA A 9 -2.13 5.73 18.90
CA ALA A 9 -1.12 5.66 17.84
C ALA A 9 -1.16 4.31 17.12
N GLN A 10 -1.37 3.21 17.86
CA GLN A 10 -1.48 1.87 17.30
C GLN A 10 -2.76 1.66 16.48
N THR A 11 -3.91 2.17 16.95
CA THR A 11 -5.16 2.16 16.19
C THR A 11 -5.06 3.00 14.91
N SER A 12 -4.47 4.19 15.00
CA SER A 12 -4.22 5.05 13.83
C SER A 12 -3.32 4.36 12.81
N PHE A 13 -2.25 3.71 13.27
CA PHE A 13 -1.33 2.97 12.41
C PHE A 13 -2.02 1.79 11.70
N ALA A 14 -2.81 1.00 12.43
CA ALA A 14 -3.56 -0.11 11.86
C ALA A 14 -4.58 0.35 10.80
N SER A 15 -5.22 1.51 11.02
CA SER A 15 -6.15 2.12 10.05
C SER A 15 -5.43 2.52 8.77
N VAL A 16 -4.29 3.22 8.87
CA VAL A 16 -3.48 3.64 7.72
C VAL A 16 -2.96 2.43 6.96
N LEU A 17 -2.43 1.40 7.64
CA LEU A 17 -1.96 0.18 7.00
C LEU A 17 -3.09 -0.52 6.21
N LYS A 18 -4.29 -0.58 6.78
CA LYS A 18 -5.46 -1.19 6.13
C LYS A 18 -5.86 -0.40 4.87
N GLU A 19 -5.85 0.92 4.96
CA GLU A 19 -6.18 1.82 3.84
C GLU A 19 -5.16 1.68 2.71
N THR A 20 -3.86 1.70 3.04
CA THR A 20 -2.78 1.48 2.06
C THR A 20 -2.88 0.11 1.38
N ILE A 21 -3.18 -0.97 2.12
CA ILE A 21 -3.41 -2.30 1.53
C ILE A 21 -4.60 -2.28 0.55
N SER A 22 -5.67 -1.56 0.88
CA SER A 22 -6.83 -1.40 -0.01
C SER A 22 -6.49 -0.61 -1.27
N GLU A 23 -5.67 0.44 -1.16
CA GLU A 23 -5.20 1.23 -2.30
C GLU A 23 -4.30 0.41 -3.23
N ILE A 24 -3.41 -0.41 -2.69
CA ILE A 24 -2.56 -1.32 -3.48
C ILE A 24 -3.41 -2.31 -4.26
N ASN A 25 -4.43 -2.89 -3.63
CA ASN A 25 -5.34 -3.82 -4.31
C ASN A 25 -6.07 -3.12 -5.47
N THR A 26 -6.54 -1.90 -5.23
CA THR A 26 -7.20 -1.09 -6.25
C THR A 26 -6.26 -0.78 -7.42
N ALA A 27 -5.00 -0.40 -7.14
CA ALA A 27 -4.00 -0.12 -8.16
C ALA A 27 -3.63 -1.37 -8.98
N GLN A 28 -3.52 -2.55 -8.35
CA GLN A 28 -3.29 -3.81 -9.06
C GLN A 28 -4.45 -4.19 -9.99
N ASN A 29 -5.70 -4.03 -9.53
CA ASN A 29 -6.88 -4.32 -10.34
C ASN A 29 -6.95 -3.37 -11.55
N ALA A 30 -6.68 -2.07 -11.34
CA ALA A 30 -6.64 -1.10 -12.44
C ALA A 30 -5.54 -1.44 -13.47
N SER A 31 -4.35 -1.83 -13.01
CA SER A 31 -3.27 -2.28 -13.89
C SER A 31 -3.64 -3.51 -14.71
N SER A 32 -4.33 -4.48 -14.08
CA SER A 32 -4.78 -5.70 -14.76
C SER A 32 -5.85 -5.40 -15.82
N ASP A 33 -6.82 -4.53 -15.50
CA ASP A 33 -7.87 -4.12 -16.42
C ASP A 33 -7.29 -3.41 -17.66
N LEU A 34 -6.39 -2.45 -17.46
CA LEU A 34 -5.73 -1.75 -18.58
C LEU A 34 -4.91 -2.69 -19.46
N THR A 35 -4.19 -3.64 -18.85
CA THR A 35 -3.43 -4.67 -19.58
C THR A 35 -4.36 -5.55 -20.41
N GLN A 36 -5.49 -5.95 -19.86
CA GLN A 36 -6.49 -6.76 -20.55
C GLN A 36 -7.12 -6.01 -21.72
N LYS A 37 -7.50 -4.73 -21.51
CA LYS A 37 -8.08 -3.89 -22.57
C LYS A 37 -7.10 -3.66 -23.73
N LEU A 38 -5.81 -3.46 -23.42
CA LEU A 38 -4.76 -3.39 -24.44
C LEU A 38 -4.62 -4.71 -25.21
N ALA A 39 -4.61 -5.86 -24.52
CA ALA A 39 -4.53 -7.17 -25.17
C ALA A 39 -5.74 -7.47 -26.07
N LEU A 40 -6.91 -6.88 -25.77
CA LEU A 40 -8.12 -6.96 -26.57
C LEU A 40 -8.15 -5.95 -27.74
N GLY A 41 -7.11 -5.14 -27.90
CA GLY A 41 -7.02 -4.12 -28.96
C GLY A 41 -7.99 -2.94 -28.78
N GLN A 42 -8.46 -2.70 -27.54
CA GLN A 42 -9.22 -1.49 -27.23
C GLN A 42 -8.31 -0.26 -27.28
N ASP A 43 -8.90 0.92 -27.45
CA ASP A 43 -8.21 2.20 -27.56
C ASP A 43 -7.62 2.63 -26.19
N VAL A 44 -6.54 1.95 -25.81
CA VAL A 44 -5.76 2.19 -24.60
C VAL A 44 -4.34 2.47 -25.04
N SER A 45 -3.79 3.61 -24.61
CA SER A 45 -2.41 3.93 -24.97
C SER A 45 -1.45 2.97 -24.28
N LEU A 46 -0.50 2.41 -25.04
CA LEU A 46 0.58 1.58 -24.52
C LEU A 46 1.35 2.32 -23.41
N GLU A 47 1.47 3.65 -23.52
CA GLU A 47 2.17 4.47 -22.53
C GLU A 47 1.44 4.49 -21.18
N ASP A 48 0.10 4.53 -21.17
CA ASP A 48 -0.71 4.50 -19.96
C ASP A 48 -0.63 3.14 -19.26
N VAL A 49 -0.58 2.06 -20.03
CA VAL A 49 -0.39 0.70 -19.48
C VAL A 49 0.98 0.58 -18.83
N MET A 50 2.03 1.05 -19.51
CA MET A 50 3.41 1.01 -19.00
C MET A 50 3.57 1.86 -17.73
N ILE A 51 3.02 3.08 -17.71
CA ILE A 51 3.04 3.96 -16.53
C ILE A 51 2.27 3.32 -15.37
N THR A 52 1.09 2.76 -15.64
CA THR A 52 0.28 2.13 -14.58
C THR A 52 0.98 0.91 -14.00
N ALA A 53 1.59 0.08 -14.85
CA ALA A 53 2.36 -1.08 -14.39
C ALA A 53 3.57 -0.68 -13.54
N GLN A 54 4.32 0.35 -13.96
CA GLN A 54 5.43 0.89 -13.18
C GLN A 54 4.96 1.44 -11.82
N LYS A 55 3.86 2.21 -11.82
CA LYS A 55 3.26 2.75 -10.60
C LYS A 55 2.83 1.63 -9.66
N ALA A 56 2.19 0.58 -10.16
CA ALA A 56 1.80 -0.59 -9.37
C ALA A 56 3.02 -1.31 -8.75
N SER A 57 4.10 -1.48 -9.52
CA SER A 57 5.34 -2.10 -9.03
C SER A 57 5.98 -1.29 -7.90
N ILE A 58 6.18 0.02 -8.10
CA ILE A 58 6.77 0.92 -7.10
C ILE A 58 5.89 0.96 -5.84
N THR A 59 4.57 1.00 -6.02
CA THR A 59 3.62 1.02 -4.90
C THR A 59 3.68 -0.27 -4.10
N LEU A 60 3.83 -1.42 -4.75
CA LEU A 60 4.03 -2.71 -4.08
C LEU A 60 5.34 -2.77 -3.29
N GLU A 61 6.44 -2.27 -3.85
CA GLU A 61 7.73 -2.20 -3.16
C GLU A 61 7.63 -1.30 -1.91
N ALA A 62 7.01 -0.12 -2.04
CA ALA A 62 6.77 0.78 -0.91
C ALA A 62 5.91 0.12 0.17
N ALA A 63 4.88 -0.63 -0.22
CA ALA A 63 4.03 -1.38 0.70
C ALA A 63 4.81 -2.43 1.51
N MET A 64 5.72 -3.14 0.84
CA MET A 64 6.57 -4.14 1.50
C MET A 64 7.50 -3.49 2.53
N GLN A 65 8.08 -2.34 2.21
CA GLN A 65 8.90 -1.58 3.15
C GLN A 65 8.07 -1.07 4.34
N PHE A 66 6.87 -0.55 4.08
CA PHE A 66 5.95 -0.12 5.12
C PHE A 66 5.53 -1.27 6.04
N ARG A 67 5.20 -2.44 5.46
CA ARG A 67 4.91 -3.68 6.22
C ARG A 67 6.08 -4.09 7.11
N ASN A 68 7.32 -4.02 6.63
CA ASN A 68 8.48 -4.36 7.44
C ASN A 68 8.64 -3.37 8.60
N LYS A 69 8.51 -2.06 8.34
CA LYS A 69 8.57 -1.02 9.38
C LYS A 69 7.43 -1.13 10.40
N ALA A 70 6.26 -1.54 9.95
CA ALA A 70 5.08 -1.84 10.78
C ALA A 70 5.39 -2.92 11.82
N ILE A 71 6.00 -4.02 11.35
CA ILE A 71 6.34 -5.18 12.17
C ILE A 71 7.44 -4.79 13.17
N GLU A 72 8.46 -4.05 12.73
CA GLU A 72 9.51 -3.52 13.61
C GLU A 72 8.93 -2.63 14.72
N ALA A 73 8.04 -1.69 14.36
CA ALA A 73 7.39 -0.81 15.32
C ALA A 73 6.53 -1.58 16.33
N TYR A 74 5.80 -2.60 15.87
CA TYR A 74 5.04 -3.48 16.76
C TYR A 74 5.94 -4.23 17.75
N GLN A 75 7.05 -4.78 17.26
CA GLN A 75 8.03 -5.48 18.11
C GLN A 75 8.68 -4.55 19.13
N GLU A 76 9.00 -3.30 18.75
CA GLU A 76 9.60 -2.31 19.63
C GLU A 76 8.65 -1.92 20.78
N MET A 77 7.36 -1.69 20.47
CA MET A 77 6.34 -1.40 21.49
C MET A 77 6.22 -2.53 22.53
N MET A 78 6.28 -3.79 22.09
CA MET A 78 6.29 -4.94 22.99
C MET A 78 7.54 -4.98 23.88
N ARG A 79 8.70 -4.59 23.35
CA ARG A 79 9.98 -4.57 24.09
C ARG A 79 10.02 -3.47 25.15
N ILE A 80 9.46 -2.29 24.87
CA ILE A 80 9.41 -1.16 25.81
C ILE A 80 8.40 -1.40 26.94
N SER A 81 7.41 -2.28 26.73
CA SER A 81 6.36 -2.60 27.71
C SER A 81 6.78 -3.68 28.72
N MET A 82 7.97 -4.27 28.58
CA MET A 82 8.57 -5.21 29.54
C MET A 82 9.53 -4.52 30.50
#